data_AF-A0A7X5WR57-F1
#
_entry.id   AF-A0A7X5WR57-F1
#
_cell.length_a   1.000
_cell.length_b   1.000
_cell.length_c   1.000
_cell.angle_alpha   90.00
_cell.angle_beta   90.00
_cell.angle_gamma   90.00
#
_symmetry.space_group_name_H-M   'P 1'
#
loop_
_entity.id
_entity.type
_entity.pdbx_description
1 polymer ?
#
loop_
_entity_poly.entity_id
_entity_poly.type
_entity_poly.pdbx_seq_one_letter_code
_entity_poly.pdbx_strand_id
1 'polypeptide(L)'
;MLDIRLIRDDPEAVKAGIARRGEDPAAIDEVVDLDVRARAIGTERDDIRAEINQLSTQVGALHKEGRGDEAAALQERSRALGEDEKRL
;
A
#
# COMPACT_ATOMS: atom_id res chain seq x y z
N MET A 1 -15.96 -13.73 9.88
CA MET A 1 -14.65 -13.11 9.63
C MET A 1 -14.14 -12.60 10.98
N LEU A 2 -12.94 -13.00 11.40
CA LEU A 2 -12.32 -12.44 12.61
C LEU A 2 -11.96 -10.97 12.34
N ASP A 3 -12.15 -10.12 13.34
CA ASP A 3 -11.80 -8.70 13.22
C ASP A 3 -10.27 -8.55 13.33
N ILE A 4 -9.61 -8.21 12.22
CA ILE A 4 -8.17 -7.96 12.18
C ILE A 4 -7.77 -6.79 13.08
N ARG A 5 -8.68 -5.86 13.36
CA ARG A 5 -8.43 -4.74 14.29
C ARG A 5 -8.26 -5.27 15.70
N LEU A 6 -9.09 -6.22 16.12
CA LEU A 6 -8.95 -6.86 17.43
C LEU A 6 -7.62 -7.61 17.55
N ILE A 7 -7.19 -8.31 16.49
CA ILE A 7 -5.91 -9.02 16.47
C ILE A 7 -4.74 -8.04 16.56
N ARG A 8 -4.85 -6.87 15.92
CA ARG A 8 -3.82 -5.82 15.96
C ARG A 8 -3.77 -5.10 17.31
N ASP A 9 -4.94 -4.76 17.84
CA ASP A 9 -5.07 -3.92 19.03
C ASP A 9 -4.81 -4.71 20.32
N ASP A 10 -5.16 -6.01 20.34
CA ASP A 10 -4.93 -6.91 21.48
C ASP A 10 -4.62 -8.36 21.03
N PRO A 11 -3.44 -8.60 20.42
CA PRO A 11 -3.05 -9.93 19.97
C PRO A 11 -2.98 -10.95 21.12
N GLU A 12 -2.60 -10.52 22.33
CA GLU A 12 -2.44 -11.39 23.49
C GLU A 12 -3.79 -11.92 24.00
N ALA A 13 -4.84 -11.07 24.03
CA ALA A 13 -6.17 -11.56 24.36
C ALA A 13 -6.69 -12.57 23.34
N VAL A 14 -6.39 -12.38 22.06
CA VAL A 14 -6.75 -13.32 20.99
C VAL A 14 -5.98 -14.63 21.15
N LYS A 15 -4.66 -14.58 21.36
CA LYS A 15 -3.82 -15.76 21.63
C LYS A 15 -4.33 -16.56 22.83
N ALA A 16 -4.66 -15.89 23.93
CA ALA A 16 -5.24 -16.52 25.11
C ALA A 16 -6.59 -17.19 24.79
N GLY A 17 -7.43 -16.57 23.95
CA GLY A 17 -8.67 -17.16 23.45
C GLY A 17 -8.45 -18.44 22.64
N ILE A 18 -7.47 -18.43 21.74
CA ILE A 18 -7.09 -19.59 20.90
C ILE A 18 -6.52 -20.72 21.75
N ALA A 19 -5.60 -20.41 22.67
CA ALA A 19 -5.02 -21.39 23.58
C ALA A 19 -6.07 -22.06 24.47
N ARG A 20 -7.08 -21.33 24.97
CA ARG A 20 -8.22 -21.90 25.72
C ARG A 20 -9.04 -22.89 24.91
N ARG A 21 -9.03 -22.79 23.58
CA ARG A 21 -9.70 -23.72 22.66
C ARG A 21 -8.83 -24.93 22.29
N GLY A 22 -7.60 -24.99 22.80
CA GLY A 22 -6.64 -26.06 22.51
C GLY A 22 -5.96 -25.94 21.16
N GLU A 23 -6.02 -24.75 20.54
CA GLU A 23 -5.38 -24.45 19.26
C GLU A 23 -4.05 -23.71 19.49
N ASP A 24 -3.14 -23.78 18.51
CA ASP A 24 -1.84 -23.11 18.58
C ASP A 24 -1.98 -21.59 18.34
N PRO A 25 -1.63 -20.74 19.33
CA PRO A 25 -1.71 -19.30 19.18
C PRO A 25 -0.62 -18.69 18.29
N ALA A 26 0.42 -19.44 17.90
CA ALA A 26 1.56 -18.92 17.14
C ALA A 26 1.17 -18.32 15.78
N ALA A 27 0.07 -18.79 15.18
CA ALA A 27 -0.46 -18.23 13.93
C ALA A 27 -0.87 -16.75 14.06
N ILE A 28 -1.15 -16.25 15.27
CA ILE A 28 -1.48 -14.85 15.50
C ILE A 28 -0.29 -13.93 15.26
N ASP A 29 0.92 -14.36 15.60
CA ASP A 29 2.14 -13.58 15.35
C ASP A 29 2.35 -13.38 13.85
N GLU A 30 2.18 -14.44 13.05
CA GLU A 30 2.27 -14.36 11.59
C GLU A 30 1.20 -13.43 11.00
N VAL A 31 -0.02 -13.46 11.54
CA VAL A 31 -1.12 -12.56 11.12
C VAL A 31 -0.77 -11.10 11.40
N VAL A 32 -0.19 -10.80 12.57
CA VAL A 32 0.24 -9.44 12.91
C VAL A 32 1.33 -8.97 11.96
N ASP A 33 2.33 -9.80 11.67
CA ASP A 33 3.42 -9.46 10.74
C ASP A 33 2.92 -9.26 9.30
N LEU A 34 1.98 -10.08 8.84
CA LEU A 34 1.33 -9.92 7.54
C LEU A 34 0.49 -8.65 7.48
N ASP A 35 -0.23 -8.30 8.54
CA ASP A 35 -1.02 -7.07 8.60
C ASP A 35 -0.14 -5.82 8.53
N VAL A 36 0.98 -5.81 9.25
CA VAL A 36 1.97 -4.71 9.19
C VAL A 36 2.48 -4.53 7.76
N ARG A 37 2.88 -5.63 7.11
CA ARG A 37 3.35 -5.59 5.71
C ARG A 37 2.26 -5.13 4.75
N ALA A 38 1.05 -5.66 4.88
CA ALA A 38 -0.08 -5.29 4.03
C ALA A 38 -0.43 -3.80 4.16
N ARG A 39 -0.36 -3.25 5.38
CA ARG A 39 -0.57 -1.81 5.61
C ARG A 39 0.55 -0.96 5.00
N ALA A 40 1.80 -1.36 5.17
CA ALA A 40 2.94 -0.66 4.59
C ALA A 40 2.85 -0.61 3.06
N ILE A 41 2.59 -1.76 2.42
CA ILE A 41 2.37 -1.88 0.98
C ILE A 41 1.18 -1.01 0.54
N GLY A 42 0.09 -1.02 1.30
CA GLY A 42 -1.08 -0.18 1.04
C GLY A 42 -0.76 1.31 1.03
N THR A 43 0.02 1.78 2.02
CA THR A 43 0.48 3.17 2.09
C THR A 43 1.39 3.51 0.92
N GLU A 44 2.39 2.67 0.62
CA GLU A 44 3.33 2.88 -0.49
C GLU A 44 2.59 2.98 -1.84
N ARG A 45 1.64 2.08 -2.08
CA ARG A 45 0.82 2.11 -3.29
C ARG A 45 -0.02 3.40 -3.39
N ASP A 46 -0.60 3.85 -2.29
CA ASP A 46 -1.42 5.06 -2.27
C ASP A 46 -0.56 6.32 -2.51
N ASP A 47 0.66 6.35 -1.98
CA ASP A 47 1.65 7.41 -2.24
C ASP A 47 2.07 7.45 -3.72
N ILE A 48 2.37 6.29 -4.31
CA ILE A 48 2.70 6.18 -5.75
C ILE A 48 1.54 6.69 -6.62
N ARG A 49 0.31 6.30 -6.30
CA ARG A 49 -0.89 6.79 -7.01
C ARG A 49 -1.05 8.30 -6.91
N ALA A 50 -0.78 8.87 -5.73
CA ALA A 50 -0.81 10.31 -5.54
C ALA A 50 0.23 11.01 -6.43
N GLU A 51 1.45 10.48 -6.51
CA GLU A 51 2.51 11.01 -7.38
C GLU A 51 2.15 10.90 -8.87
N ILE A 52 1.62 9.75 -9.33
CA ILE A 52 1.14 9.56 -10.71
C ILE A 52 0.09 10.60 -11.08
N ASN A 53 -0.87 10.86 -10.19
CA ASN A 53 -1.93 11.85 -10.44
C ASN A 53 -1.37 13.27 -10.55
N GLN A 54 -0.42 13.63 -9.69
CA GLN A 54 0.28 14.92 -9.74
C GLN A 54 1.07 15.09 -11.04
N LEU A 55 1.85 14.07 -11.43
CA LEU A 55 2.59 14.08 -12.70
C LEU A 55 1.65 14.20 -13.89
N SER A 56 0.52 13.48 -13.89
CA SER A 56 -0.46 13.53 -14.98
C SER A 56 -1.07 14.92 -15.15
N THR A 57 -1.31 15.65 -14.06
CA THR A 57 -1.80 17.03 -14.14
C THR A 57 -0.71 18.00 -14.60
N GLN A 58 0.55 17.81 -14.19
CA GLN A 58 1.69 18.58 -14.71
C GLN A 58 1.91 18.37 -16.21
N VAL A 59 1.84 17.13 -16.69
CA VAL A 59 1.92 16.79 -18.12
C VAL A 59 0.84 17.53 -18.92
N GLY A 60 -0.41 17.51 -18.43
CA GLY A 60 -1.51 18.24 -19.05
C GLY A 60 -1.30 19.75 -19.10
N ALA A 61 -0.68 20.34 -18.07
CA ALA A 61 -0.33 21.76 -18.05
C ALA A 61 0.78 22.10 -19.06
N LEU A 62 1.86 21.32 -19.09
CA LEU A 62 2.97 21.53 -20.02
C LEU A 62 2.55 21.41 -21.49
N HIS A 63 1.65 20.48 -21.81
CA HIS A 63 1.08 20.38 -23.15
C HIS A 63 0.27 21.62 -23.55
N LYS A 64 -0.48 22.22 -22.62
CA LYS A 64 -1.21 23.48 -22.87
C LYS A 64 -0.25 24.66 -23.08
N GLU A 65 0.91 24.63 -22.45
CA GLU A 65 1.97 25.63 -22.61
C GLU A 65 2.83 25.42 -23.87
N GLY A 66 2.59 24.35 -24.64
CA GLY A 66 3.39 24.02 -25.83
C GLY A 66 4.76 23.38 -25.52
N ARG A 67 5.01 23.01 -24.26
CA ARG A 67 6.27 22.44 -23.76
C ARG A 67 6.26 20.90 -23.82
N GLY A 68 6.08 20.37 -25.03
CA GLY A 68 5.93 18.93 -25.26
C GLY A 68 7.12 18.08 -24.81
N ASP A 69 8.35 18.59 -24.99
CA ASP A 69 9.57 17.86 -24.62
C ASP A 69 9.68 17.66 -23.10
N GLU A 70 9.31 18.67 -22.30
CA GLU A 70 9.29 18.58 -20.84
C GLU A 70 8.14 17.68 -20.35
N ALA A 71 7.01 17.68 -21.06
CA ALA A 71 5.89 16.80 -20.77
C ALA A 71 6.26 15.31 -20.99
N ALA A 72 7.07 15.01 -22.02
CA ALA A 72 7.50 13.65 -22.33
C ALA A 72 8.30 13.01 -21.18
N ALA A 73 9.21 13.76 -20.54
CA ALA A 73 9.98 13.28 -19.40
C ALA A 73 9.10 12.96 -18.18
N LEU A 74 8.12 13.82 -17.87
CA LEU A 74 7.19 13.55 -16.77
C LEU A 74 6.25 12.38 -17.06
N GLN A 75 5.84 12.22 -18.32
CA GLN A 75 5.03 11.10 -18.76
C GLN A 75 5.77 9.77 -18.65
N GLU A 76 7.08 9.74 -18.93
CA GLU A 76 7.91 8.55 -18.72
C GLU A 76 8.01 8.19 -17.23
N ARG A 77 8.25 9.18 -16.36
CA ARG A 77 8.26 8.96 -14.91
C ARG A 77 6.92 8.42 -14.40
N SER A 78 5.81 8.99 -14.85
CA SER A 78 4.47 8.53 -14.50
C SER A 78 4.24 7.06 -14.90
N ARG A 79 4.72 6.65 -16.08
CA ARG A 79 4.66 5.24 -16.52
C ARG A 79 5.53 4.32 -15.65
N ALA A 80 6.75 4.73 -15.32
CA ALA A 80 7.64 3.93 -14.47
C ALA A 80 7.01 3.69 -13.09
N LEU A 81 6.45 4.74 -12.47
CA LEU A 81 5.72 4.63 -11.21
C LEU A 81 4.50 3.70 -11.32
N GLY A 82 3.77 3.73 -12.45
CA GLY A 82 2.67 2.80 -12.69
C GLY A 82 3.10 1.34 -12.81
N GLU A 83 4.32 1.07 -13.28
CA GLU A 83 4.90 -0.28 -13.25
C GLU A 83 5.38 -0.66 -11.85
N ASP A 84 5.88 0.29 -11.07
CA ASP A 84 6.27 0.07 -9.67
C ASP A 84 5.05 -0.25 -8.81
N GLU A 85 3.94 0.49 -8.98
CA GLU A 85 2.66 0.24 -8.32
C GLU A 85 2.14 -1.18 -8.55
N LYS A 86 2.28 -1.71 -9.77
CA LYS A 86 1.81 -3.06 -10.12
C LYS A 86 2.63 -4.18 -9.50
N ARG A 87 3.85 -3.89 -9.04
CA ARG A 87 4.76 -4.87 -8.44
C ARG A 87 4.60 -4.97 -6.91
N LEU A 88 3.87 -4.04 -6.31
CA LEU A 88 3.46 -4.06 -4.90
C LEU A 88 2.26 -4.99 -4.67
#